data_AF-A0A1G0B0Z4-F1
#
_entry.id   AF-A0A1G0B0Z4-F1
#
_cell.length_a   1.000
_cell.length_b   1.000
_cell.length_c   1.000
_cell.angle_alpha   90.00
_cell.angle_beta   90.00
_cell.angle_gamma   90.00
#
_symmetry.space_group_name_H-M   'P 1'
#
loop_
_entity.id
_entity.type
_entity.pdbx_description
1 polymer ?
#
loop_
_entity_poly.entity_id
_entity_poly.type
_entity_poly.pdbx_seq_one_letter_code
_entity_poly.pdbx_strand_id
1 'polypeptide(L)'
;MKPQLNKYAIAIMLLISISGYSQHSDVENIYFNSTTFTTIDLTSKKLVGTSYINNEFLPGKISNQKMVYSMRYNAYLDKMEVELDNKAYYLPLSSNYSITFESLNKIYQVLDYKEKELTSKGFFVVVYFGNEISLFLKEKIKLYEEVPAKLGFTTYEPPKLGRLNDKLYVGYKNNTAIELPNNKKDILKLFSAKSNEIESYAKKNNLGFKSKEDLIQIFRYYNSLK
;
A
#
# COMPACT_ATOMS: atom_id res chain seq x y z
N MET A 1 29.02 -76.71 -18.10
CA MET A 1 28.77 -76.56 -19.55
C MET A 1 27.90 -75.33 -19.78
N LYS A 2 28.48 -74.24 -20.30
CA LYS A 2 27.75 -73.22 -21.08
C LYS A 2 27.87 -73.63 -22.55
N PRO A 3 26.85 -73.37 -23.37
CA PRO A 3 26.93 -72.28 -24.35
C PRO A 3 25.53 -71.64 -24.56
N GLN A 4 25.26 -70.57 -25.31
CA GLN A 4 25.99 -69.48 -25.95
C GLN A 4 24.94 -68.39 -26.26
N LEU A 5 25.41 -67.15 -26.33
CA LEU A 5 24.69 -65.92 -26.62
C LEU A 5 24.57 -65.70 -28.15
N ASN A 6 23.40 -65.29 -28.66
CA ASN A 6 23.26 -64.54 -29.93
C ASN A 6 21.98 -63.67 -29.81
N LYS A 7 22.02 -62.33 -29.75
CA LYS A 7 22.49 -61.28 -30.69
C LYS A 7 21.30 -60.68 -31.48
N TYR A 8 20.97 -59.44 -31.12
CA TYR A 8 20.20 -58.41 -31.86
C TYR A 8 18.67 -58.54 -32.01
N ALA A 9 17.93 -57.74 -31.23
CA ALA A 9 16.87 -56.89 -31.76
C ALA A 9 16.66 -55.70 -30.81
N ILE A 10 17.19 -54.56 -31.25
CA ILE A 10 17.06 -53.24 -30.64
C ILE A 10 15.61 -52.79 -30.83
N ALA A 11 14.92 -52.47 -29.74
CA ALA A 11 13.70 -51.66 -29.78
C ALA A 11 13.83 -50.54 -28.74
N ILE A 12 14.55 -49.50 -29.16
CA ILE A 12 14.48 -48.16 -28.58
C ILE A 12 13.07 -47.65 -28.87
N MET A 13 12.27 -47.39 -27.83
CA MET A 13 11.14 -46.47 -27.96
C MET A 13 11.23 -45.42 -26.86
N LEU A 14 11.70 -44.25 -27.28
CA LEU A 14 11.62 -42.98 -26.56
C LEU A 14 10.18 -42.76 -26.08
N LEU A 15 9.97 -42.72 -24.76
CA LEU A 15 8.84 -41.99 -24.20
C LEU A 15 9.30 -40.55 -23.95
N ILE A 16 8.98 -39.73 -24.94
CA ILE A 16 9.13 -38.28 -24.95
C ILE A 16 8.39 -37.70 -23.73
N SER A 17 9.11 -36.89 -22.97
CA SER A 17 8.61 -36.08 -21.88
C SER A 17 7.61 -35.04 -22.43
N ILE A 18 6.32 -35.25 -22.18
CA ILE A 18 5.30 -34.20 -22.39
C ILE A 18 5.17 -33.45 -21.06
N SER A 19 6.00 -32.43 -20.86
CA SER A 19 5.72 -31.38 -19.89
C SER A 19 4.66 -30.46 -20.47
N GLY A 20 3.39 -30.79 -20.23
CA GLY A 20 2.26 -29.92 -20.51
C GLY A 20 2.20 -28.80 -19.48
N TYR A 21 2.74 -27.63 -19.82
CA TYR A 21 2.31 -26.39 -19.18
C TYR A 21 0.96 -26.00 -19.79
N SER A 22 -0.13 -26.35 -19.10
CA SER A 22 -1.42 -25.71 -19.33
C SER A 22 -1.52 -24.54 -18.37
N GLN A 23 -1.40 -23.31 -18.89
CA GLN A 23 -1.81 -22.12 -18.14
C GLN A 23 -3.33 -22.12 -18.10
N HIS A 24 -3.89 -22.42 -16.94
CA HIS A 24 -5.30 -22.23 -16.64
C HIS A 24 -5.53 -20.71 -16.51
N SER A 25 -5.96 -20.09 -17.60
CA SER A 25 -6.59 -18.77 -17.53
C SER A 25 -8.07 -18.99 -17.30
N ASP A 26 -8.51 -18.83 -16.05
CA ASP A 26 -9.92 -18.72 -15.73
C ASP A 26 -10.48 -17.46 -16.41
N VAL A 27 -11.22 -17.67 -17.49
CA VAL A 27 -12.14 -16.66 -18.04
C VAL A 27 -13.52 -17.29 -17.98
N GLU A 28 -14.29 -16.87 -16.96
CA GLU A 28 -15.70 -17.20 -16.83
C GLU A 28 -16.46 -16.78 -18.10
N ASN A 29 -17.17 -17.73 -18.72
CA ASN A 29 -18.12 -17.48 -19.78
C ASN A 29 -19.38 -16.80 -19.21
N ILE A 30 -19.59 -15.53 -19.51
CA ILE A 30 -20.88 -14.87 -19.32
C ILE A 30 -21.73 -15.10 -20.58
N TYR A 31 -22.77 -15.91 -20.45
CA TYR A 31 -23.81 -16.09 -21.46
C TYR A 31 -24.56 -14.79 -21.74
N PHE A 32 -24.60 -14.33 -23.00
CA PHE A 32 -25.60 -13.38 -23.46
C PHE A 32 -26.04 -13.69 -24.90
N ASN A 33 -27.30 -14.09 -25.05
CA ASN A 33 -28.00 -14.18 -26.33
C ASN A 33 -28.39 -12.75 -26.75
N SER A 34 -27.83 -12.20 -27.82
CA SER A 34 -28.49 -11.12 -28.56
C SER A 34 -28.16 -11.19 -30.05
N THR A 35 -29.22 -11.22 -30.86
CA THR A 35 -29.20 -11.26 -32.31
C THR A 35 -28.98 -9.85 -32.86
N THR A 36 -27.76 -9.31 -32.80
CA THR A 36 -27.35 -8.13 -33.59
C THR A 36 -25.83 -8.08 -33.72
N PHE A 37 -25.30 -8.05 -34.95
CA PHE A 37 -23.87 -7.91 -35.21
C PHE A 37 -23.38 -6.51 -34.80
N THR A 38 -22.94 -6.38 -33.55
CA THR A 38 -22.02 -5.34 -33.10
C THR A 38 -20.78 -6.04 -32.59
N THR A 39 -19.64 -5.88 -33.26
CA THR A 39 -18.36 -6.32 -32.73
C THR A 39 -18.02 -5.42 -31.55
N ILE A 40 -18.52 -5.75 -30.37
CA ILE A 40 -18.01 -5.18 -29.11
C ILE A 40 -16.64 -5.81 -28.93
N ASP A 41 -15.58 -5.04 -29.15
CA ASP A 41 -14.23 -5.45 -28.74
C ASP A 41 -14.23 -5.50 -27.19
N LEU A 42 -14.57 -6.67 -26.67
CA LEU A 42 -14.69 -7.01 -25.24
C LEU A 42 -13.33 -7.29 -24.59
N THR A 43 -12.21 -6.94 -25.25
CA THR A 43 -10.89 -7.16 -24.67
C THR A 43 -10.63 -6.15 -23.56
N SER A 44 -11.06 -6.49 -22.34
CA SER A 44 -10.61 -5.77 -21.14
C SER A 44 -9.08 -5.82 -21.13
N LYS A 45 -8.45 -4.65 -21.19
CA LYS A 45 -6.99 -4.55 -21.25
C LYS A 45 -6.40 -4.78 -19.87
N LYS A 46 -5.19 -5.34 -19.85
CA LYS A 46 -4.41 -5.65 -18.64
C LYS A 46 -4.34 -4.44 -17.70
N LEU A 47 -4.52 -4.69 -16.40
CA LEU A 47 -4.36 -3.72 -15.32
C LEU A 47 -3.03 -2.95 -15.43
N VAL A 48 -3.11 -1.62 -15.42
CA VAL A 48 -1.96 -0.71 -15.50
C VAL A 48 -1.59 -0.17 -14.12
N GLY A 49 -0.30 -0.01 -13.82
CA GLY A 49 0.20 0.56 -12.57
C GLY A 49 0.63 -0.50 -11.55
N THR A 50 0.88 -0.07 -10.30
CA THR A 50 1.37 -0.95 -9.23
C THR A 50 0.59 -0.72 -7.94
N SER A 51 0.56 -1.76 -7.08
CA SER A 51 -0.06 -1.68 -5.75
C SER A 51 0.91 -1.15 -4.69
N TYR A 52 2.14 -0.81 -5.06
CA TYR A 52 3.25 -0.59 -4.14
C TYR A 52 3.77 0.83 -4.23
N ILE A 53 4.14 1.39 -3.08
CA ILE A 53 4.87 2.66 -3.01
C ILE A 53 6.31 2.49 -3.52
N ASN A 54 6.92 1.36 -3.17
CA ASN A 54 8.20 0.90 -3.68
C ASN A 54 8.02 -0.55 -4.15
N ASN A 55 8.27 -0.81 -5.43
CA ASN A 55 8.01 -2.14 -6.02
C ASN A 55 8.97 -3.22 -5.49
N GLU A 56 10.18 -2.80 -5.11
CA GLU A 56 11.25 -3.67 -4.65
C GLU A 56 11.09 -3.99 -3.17
N PHE A 57 11.47 -5.22 -2.80
CA PHE A 57 11.66 -5.58 -1.40
C PHE A 57 12.94 -4.92 -0.88
N LEU A 58 12.82 -4.21 0.24
CA LEU A 58 13.91 -3.51 0.88
C LEU A 58 14.12 -4.04 2.31
N PRO A 59 15.36 -4.00 2.83
CA PRO A 59 15.62 -4.37 4.22
C PRO A 59 14.83 -3.49 5.20
N GLY A 60 14.04 -4.13 6.07
CA GLY A 60 13.21 -3.51 7.09
C GLY A 60 13.40 -4.16 8.46
N LYS A 61 13.35 -3.36 9.52
CA LYS A 61 13.45 -3.80 10.92
C LYS A 61 12.13 -3.58 11.64
N ILE A 62 11.58 -4.64 12.24
CA ILE A 62 10.36 -4.55 13.05
C ILE A 62 10.77 -4.24 14.50
N SER A 63 10.17 -3.24 15.14
CA SER A 63 10.59 -2.71 16.45
C SER A 63 10.75 -3.75 17.56
N ASN A 64 9.97 -4.83 17.52
CA ASN A 64 9.93 -5.87 18.55
C ASN A 64 10.77 -7.11 18.17
N GLN A 65 11.57 -7.02 17.11
CA GLN A 65 12.35 -8.13 16.58
C GLN A 65 13.78 -7.68 16.26
N LYS A 66 14.75 -8.58 16.45
CA LYS A 66 16.17 -8.30 16.15
C LYS A 66 16.53 -8.53 14.69
N MET A 67 15.73 -9.33 13.98
CA MET A 67 16.01 -9.72 12.60
C MET A 67 15.63 -8.59 11.63
N VAL A 68 16.40 -8.51 10.54
CA VAL A 68 16.10 -7.67 9.38
C VAL A 68 15.43 -8.55 8.35
N TYR A 69 14.34 -8.08 7.76
CA TYR A 69 13.60 -8.80 6.73
C TYR A 69 13.55 -8.00 5.43
N SER A 70 13.49 -8.69 4.29
CA SER A 70 13.16 -8.06 3.01
C SER A 70 11.67 -7.79 2.96
N MET A 71 11.26 -6.53 2.86
CA MET A 71 9.87 -6.10 3.01
C MET A 71 9.48 -5.03 1.99
N ARG A 72 8.18 -4.94 1.66
CA ARG A 72 7.63 -3.83 0.86
C ARG A 72 6.20 -3.51 1.29
N TYR A 73 5.79 -2.27 1.00
CA TYR A 73 4.47 -1.77 1.38
C TYR A 73 3.49 -1.78 0.20
N ASN A 74 2.41 -2.54 0.35
CA ASN A 74 1.27 -2.59 -0.55
C ASN A 74 0.23 -1.53 -0.11
N ALA A 75 0.31 -0.33 -0.66
CA ALA A 75 -0.56 0.79 -0.31
C ALA A 75 -1.97 0.72 -0.93
N TYR A 76 -2.22 -0.26 -1.79
CA TYR A 76 -3.59 -0.57 -2.24
C TYR A 76 -4.36 -1.36 -1.17
N LEU A 77 -3.70 -2.36 -0.57
CA LEU A 77 -4.31 -3.22 0.46
C LEU A 77 -4.05 -2.74 1.90
N ASP A 78 -3.19 -1.74 2.09
CA ASP A 78 -2.67 -1.31 3.40
C ASP A 78 -2.02 -2.47 4.17
N LYS A 79 -1.13 -3.21 3.47
CA LYS A 79 -0.42 -4.37 4.02
C LYS A 79 1.08 -4.27 3.80
N MET A 80 1.83 -4.74 4.79
CA MET A 80 3.27 -4.95 4.65
C MET A 80 3.52 -6.40 4.24
N GLU A 81 4.22 -6.56 3.11
CA GLU A 81 4.69 -7.85 2.62
C GLU A 81 6.10 -8.09 3.13
N VAL A 82 6.34 -9.29 3.66
CA VAL A 82 7.65 -9.78 4.06
C VAL A 82 8.01 -11.00 3.22
N GLU A 83 9.22 -11.02 2.67
CA GLU A 83 9.75 -12.14 1.92
C GLU A 83 10.47 -13.12 2.84
N LEU A 84 9.99 -14.37 2.87
CA LEU A 84 10.57 -15.50 3.60
C LEU A 84 10.59 -16.71 2.67
N ASP A 85 11.73 -17.40 2.56
CA ASP A 85 11.89 -18.59 1.71
C ASP A 85 11.38 -18.39 0.26
N ASN A 86 11.68 -17.24 -0.34
CA ASN A 86 11.21 -16.81 -1.67
C ASN A 86 9.69 -16.71 -1.83
N LYS A 87 8.96 -16.54 -0.73
CA LYS A 87 7.50 -16.34 -0.70
C LYS A 87 7.16 -15.07 0.07
N ALA A 88 6.13 -14.36 -0.39
CA ALA A 88 5.62 -13.16 0.26
C ALA A 88 4.50 -13.49 1.25
N TYR A 89 4.62 -12.98 2.47
CA TYR A 89 3.63 -13.09 3.54
C TYR A 89 3.18 -11.71 3.99
N TYR A 90 1.94 -11.57 4.44
CA TYR A 90 1.48 -10.32 5.04
C TYR A 90 1.75 -10.29 6.54
N LEU A 91 2.32 -9.19 7.01
CA LEU A 91 2.41 -8.95 8.45
C LEU A 91 1.02 -8.67 9.04
N PRO A 92 0.73 -9.21 10.24
CA PRO A 92 -0.53 -8.95 10.90
C PRO A 92 -0.61 -7.51 11.41
N LEU A 93 -1.81 -6.94 11.36
CA LEU A 93 -2.15 -5.65 11.98
C LEU A 93 -2.66 -5.82 13.43
N SER A 94 -2.54 -7.01 14.03
CA SER A 94 -3.14 -7.31 15.35
C SER A 94 -2.43 -6.63 16.53
N SER A 95 -1.22 -6.11 16.33
CA SER A 95 -0.43 -5.45 17.37
C SER A 95 0.11 -4.11 16.89
N ASN A 96 0.43 -3.24 17.83
CA ASN A 96 1.05 -1.95 17.54
C ASN A 96 2.56 -2.13 17.53
N TYR A 97 3.18 -1.97 16.36
CA TYR A 97 4.63 -2.02 16.16
C TYR A 97 5.02 -1.04 15.06
N SER A 98 6.31 -0.78 14.95
CA SER A 98 6.87 0.00 13.84
C SER A 98 7.81 -0.83 12.98
N ILE A 99 7.95 -0.40 11.73
CA ILE A 99 8.88 -0.96 10.74
C ILE A 99 9.76 0.19 10.27
N THR A 100 11.07 0.03 10.42
CA THR A 100 12.06 1.01 9.96
C THR A 100 12.72 0.53 8.68
N PHE A 101 12.65 1.36 7.64
CA PHE A 101 13.39 1.20 6.39
C PHE A 101 14.50 2.25 6.34
N GLU A 102 15.72 1.85 6.71
CA GLU A 102 16.87 2.76 6.77
C GLU A 102 17.23 3.32 5.39
N SER A 103 17.13 2.50 4.33
CA SER A 103 17.41 2.90 2.95
C SER A 103 16.48 3.98 2.41
N LEU A 104 15.26 4.08 2.95
CA LEU A 104 14.27 5.09 2.58
C LEU A 104 14.24 6.28 3.54
N ASN A 105 14.97 6.20 4.67
CA ASN A 105 14.77 7.08 5.81
C ASN A 105 13.28 7.19 6.20
N LYS A 106 12.59 6.04 6.25
CA LYS A 106 11.15 5.96 6.56
C LYS A 106 10.89 5.00 7.70
N ILE A 107 9.95 5.39 8.56
CA ILE A 107 9.39 4.53 9.60
C ILE A 107 7.89 4.43 9.34
N TYR A 108 7.38 3.20 9.23
CA TYR A 108 5.95 2.92 9.25
C TYR A 108 5.53 2.51 10.66
N GLN A 109 4.44 3.06 11.16
CA GLN A 109 3.83 2.77 12.44
C GLN A 109 2.42 2.20 12.21
N VAL A 110 2.08 1.12 12.90
CA VAL A 110 0.70 0.63 12.96
C VAL A 110 -0.08 1.48 13.96
N LEU A 111 -1.20 2.06 13.50
CA LEU A 111 -2.09 2.89 14.33
C LEU A 111 -3.55 2.47 14.14
N ASP A 112 -4.33 2.65 15.20
CA ASP A 112 -5.80 2.64 15.14
C ASP A 112 -6.28 3.99 14.61
N TYR A 113 -7.19 4.01 13.63
CA TYR A 113 -7.74 5.24 13.10
C TYR A 113 -9.22 5.10 12.77
N LYS A 114 -9.95 6.20 12.82
CA LYS A 114 -11.35 6.24 12.41
C LYS A 114 -11.44 6.48 10.91
N GLU A 115 -11.99 5.52 10.19
CA GLU A 115 -12.41 5.71 8.80
C GLU A 115 -13.94 5.68 8.77
N LYS A 116 -14.55 6.88 8.66
CA LYS A 116 -16.00 7.07 8.86
C LYS A 116 -16.40 6.63 10.28
N GLU A 117 -17.38 5.74 10.40
CA GLU A 117 -17.92 5.23 11.66
C GLU A 117 -17.17 3.99 12.20
N LEU A 118 -16.17 3.49 11.47
CA LEU A 118 -15.45 2.27 11.83
C LEU A 118 -14.02 2.58 12.30
N THR A 119 -13.62 1.93 13.38
CA THR A 119 -12.22 1.91 13.82
C THR A 119 -11.49 0.82 13.03
N SER A 120 -10.45 1.22 12.31
CA SER A 120 -9.60 0.35 11.51
C SER A 120 -8.15 0.47 11.98
N LYS A 121 -7.31 -0.52 11.66
CA LYS A 121 -5.86 -0.43 11.80
C LYS A 121 -5.20 -0.30 10.44
N GLY A 122 -4.08 0.38 10.37
CA GLY A 122 -3.32 0.52 9.13
C GLY A 122 -1.90 1.03 9.35
N PHE A 123 -1.12 1.09 8.28
CA PHE A 123 0.24 1.60 8.30
C PHE A 123 0.28 3.10 8.01
N PHE A 124 1.11 3.81 8.77
CA PHE A 124 1.31 5.24 8.66
C PHE A 124 2.79 5.58 8.68
N VAL A 125 3.24 6.43 7.77
CA VAL A 125 4.60 6.97 7.80
C VAL A 125 4.70 7.98 8.95
N VAL A 126 5.70 7.83 9.81
CA VAL A 126 6.02 8.79 10.87
C VAL A 126 6.64 10.03 10.24
N VAL A 127 5.95 11.17 10.32
CA VAL A 127 6.46 12.46 9.82
C VAL A 127 7.15 13.23 10.94
N TYR A 128 6.54 13.25 12.12
CA TYR A 128 7.13 13.80 13.33
C TYR A 128 6.64 12.99 14.53
N PHE A 129 7.57 12.53 15.36
CA PHE A 129 7.26 11.83 16.59
C PHE A 129 7.40 12.79 17.77
N GLY A 130 6.30 13.05 18.46
CA GLY A 130 6.22 13.93 19.63
C GLY A 130 5.60 13.23 20.83
N ASN A 131 5.88 13.76 22.02
CA ASN A 131 5.44 13.17 23.27
C ASN A 131 3.92 13.25 23.45
N GLU A 132 3.31 14.42 23.26
CA GLU A 132 1.85 14.63 23.41
C GLU A 132 1.08 14.24 22.15
N ILE A 133 1.54 14.76 21.00
CA ILE A 133 0.96 14.46 19.70
C ILE A 133 2.08 14.22 18.68
N SER A 134 1.79 13.35 17.73
CA SER A 134 2.66 13.03 16.61
C SER A 134 1.96 13.33 15.29
N LEU A 135 2.74 13.62 14.26
CA LEU A 135 2.26 13.84 12.89
C LEU A 135 2.60 12.61 12.05
N PHE A 136 1.59 12.08 11.38
CA PHE A 136 1.69 10.90 10.53
C PHE A 136 1.19 11.20 9.13
N LEU A 137 1.57 10.36 8.18
CA LEU A 137 1.16 10.42 6.79
C LEU A 137 0.68 9.05 6.33
N LYS A 138 -0.46 9.00 5.66
CA LYS A 138 -1.01 7.78 5.06
C LYS A 138 -0.83 7.83 3.55
N GLU A 139 -0.05 6.88 3.02
CA GLU A 139 0.11 6.65 1.59
C GLU A 139 -0.99 5.67 1.12
N LYS A 140 -1.67 5.98 0.01
CA LYS A 140 -2.79 5.17 -0.51
C LYS A 140 -2.74 5.04 -2.02
N ILE A 141 -3.01 3.84 -2.52
CA ILE A 141 -3.21 3.56 -3.94
C ILE A 141 -4.68 3.17 -4.16
N LYS A 142 -5.27 3.66 -5.24
CA LYS A 142 -6.66 3.38 -5.62
C LYS A 142 -6.72 2.66 -6.97
N LEU A 143 -7.59 1.67 -7.05
CA LEU A 143 -8.02 1.07 -8.32
C LEU A 143 -9.09 1.97 -8.96
N TYR A 144 -8.82 2.39 -10.18
CA TYR A 144 -9.77 3.02 -11.08
C TYR A 144 -10.26 1.95 -12.05
N GLU A 145 -11.58 1.79 -12.10
CA GLU A 145 -12.23 0.81 -12.97
C GLU A 145 -12.04 1.18 -14.44
N GLU A 146 -12.22 0.18 -15.29
CA GLU A 146 -12.21 0.31 -16.73
C GLU A 146 -13.28 1.28 -17.22
N VAL A 147 -12.94 2.13 -18.18
CA VAL A 147 -13.89 3.02 -18.85
C VAL A 147 -14.02 2.60 -20.32
N PRO A 148 -15.14 1.97 -20.71
CA PRO A 148 -15.32 1.53 -22.09
C PRO A 148 -15.50 2.73 -23.03
N ALA A 149 -15.01 2.59 -24.26
CA ALA A 149 -15.27 3.58 -25.31
C ALA A 149 -16.76 3.56 -25.68
N LYS A 150 -17.42 4.72 -25.62
CA LYS A 150 -18.79 4.88 -26.12
C LYS A 150 -18.74 5.50 -27.51
N LEU A 151 -19.29 4.78 -28.50
CA LEU A 151 -19.62 5.22 -29.88
C LEU A 151 -19.03 6.58 -30.31
N GLY A 152 -17.70 6.65 -30.44
CA GLY A 152 -16.99 7.82 -30.99
C GLY A 152 -16.86 9.06 -30.10
N PHE A 153 -17.39 9.07 -28.87
CA PHE A 153 -17.35 10.25 -27.97
C PHE A 153 -16.32 10.15 -26.86
N THR A 154 -15.93 8.94 -26.46
CA THR A 154 -14.94 8.73 -25.38
C THR A 154 -13.86 7.75 -25.82
N THR A 155 -12.63 8.05 -25.41
CA THR A 155 -11.50 7.12 -25.57
C THR A 155 -11.60 6.04 -24.49
N TYR A 156 -11.27 4.81 -24.84
CA TYR A 156 -11.16 3.70 -23.90
C TYR A 156 -10.07 3.98 -22.84
N GLU A 157 -10.37 3.75 -21.56
CA GLU A 157 -9.37 3.71 -20.49
C GLU A 157 -9.30 2.32 -19.83
N PRO A 158 -8.12 1.69 -19.76
CA PRO A 158 -7.95 0.42 -19.04
C PRO A 158 -8.10 0.62 -17.52
N PRO A 159 -8.39 -0.47 -16.76
CA PRO A 159 -8.31 -0.42 -15.32
C PRO A 159 -6.89 -0.06 -14.87
N LYS A 160 -6.77 0.85 -13.90
CA LYS A 160 -5.47 1.39 -13.46
C LYS A 160 -5.36 1.53 -11.94
N LEU A 161 -4.19 1.23 -11.39
CA LEU A 161 -3.80 1.55 -10.03
C LEU A 161 -3.05 2.88 -10.01
N GLY A 162 -3.59 3.86 -9.29
CA GLY A 162 -2.99 5.20 -9.17
C GLY A 162 -2.76 5.59 -7.72
N ARG A 163 -1.60 6.20 -7.44
CA ARG A 163 -1.29 6.79 -6.13
C ARG A 163 -2.18 8.02 -5.88
N LEU A 164 -2.82 8.04 -4.72
CA LEU A 164 -3.57 9.22 -4.25
C LEU A 164 -2.62 10.19 -3.56
N ASN A 165 -3.07 11.44 -3.44
CA ASN A 165 -2.38 12.42 -2.60
C ASN A 165 -2.32 11.91 -1.16
N ASP A 166 -1.14 12.03 -0.56
CA ASP A 166 -0.90 11.62 0.81
C ASP A 166 -1.78 12.42 1.77
N LYS A 167 -2.34 11.75 2.77
CA LYS A 167 -3.17 12.38 3.81
C LYS A 167 -2.40 12.46 5.12
N LEU A 168 -2.50 13.60 5.81
CA LEU A 168 -1.88 13.78 7.12
C LEU A 168 -2.85 13.37 8.24
N TYR A 169 -2.27 12.85 9.32
CA TYR A 169 -2.99 12.37 10.49
C TYR A 169 -2.31 12.87 11.77
N VAL A 170 -3.12 13.16 12.78
CA VAL A 170 -2.65 13.46 14.13
C VAL A 170 -2.80 12.22 14.97
N GLY A 171 -1.70 11.72 15.51
CA GLY A 171 -1.72 10.58 16.42
C GLY A 171 -1.44 10.98 17.86
N TYR A 172 -2.00 10.20 18.76
CA TYR A 172 -1.99 10.42 20.20
C TYR A 172 -1.26 9.27 20.92
N LYS A 173 -0.90 9.49 22.19
CA LYS A 173 -0.19 8.52 23.05
C LYS A 173 -0.83 7.13 23.12
N ASN A 174 -2.15 7.05 22.94
CA ASN A 174 -2.91 5.79 22.96
C ASN A 174 -2.85 5.01 21.62
N ASN A 175 -1.93 5.33 20.71
CA ASN A 175 -1.81 4.75 19.36
C ASN A 175 -3.04 4.93 18.46
N THR A 176 -3.90 5.91 18.78
CA THR A 176 -5.01 6.30 17.90
C THR A 176 -4.61 7.51 17.04
N ALA A 177 -5.18 7.58 15.85
CA ALA A 177 -4.99 8.67 14.92
C ALA A 177 -6.30 9.16 14.30
N ILE A 178 -6.35 10.46 14.03
CA ILE A 178 -7.45 11.10 13.30
C ILE A 178 -6.89 11.84 12.09
N GLU A 179 -7.66 11.89 11.00
CA GLU A 179 -7.27 12.66 9.82
C GLU A 179 -7.12 14.14 10.21
N LEU A 180 -6.01 14.75 9.80
CA LEU A 180 -5.75 16.16 10.07
C LEU A 180 -6.81 16.99 9.34
N PRO A 181 -7.53 17.90 10.04
CA PRO A 181 -8.52 18.75 9.39
C PRO A 181 -7.87 19.65 8.34
N ASN A 182 -8.62 19.98 7.28
CA ASN A 182 -8.10 20.80 6.18
C ASN A 182 -8.09 22.31 6.48
N ASN A 183 -8.83 22.76 7.50
CA ASN A 183 -8.96 24.17 7.81
C ASN A 183 -8.22 24.53 9.10
N LYS A 184 -7.67 25.75 9.12
CA LYS A 184 -6.88 26.28 10.25
C LYS A 184 -7.64 26.23 11.57
N LYS A 185 -8.94 26.59 11.56
CA LYS A 185 -9.76 26.67 12.78
C LYS A 185 -9.85 25.30 13.47
N ASP A 186 -10.08 24.24 12.71
CA ASP A 186 -10.24 22.89 13.23
C ASP A 186 -8.89 22.28 13.61
N ILE A 187 -7.81 22.59 12.89
CA ILE A 187 -6.46 22.22 13.32
C ILE A 187 -6.13 22.88 14.67
N LEU A 188 -6.45 24.16 14.85
CA LEU A 188 -6.19 24.87 16.10
C LEU A 188 -6.95 24.27 17.29
N LYS A 189 -8.16 23.75 17.07
CA LYS A 189 -8.93 23.03 18.11
C LYS A 189 -8.20 21.79 18.63
N LEU A 190 -7.36 21.14 17.82
CA LEU A 190 -6.59 19.97 18.26
C LEU A 190 -5.64 20.30 19.41
N PHE A 191 -5.17 21.54 19.50
CA PHE A 191 -4.27 22.01 20.56
C PHE A 191 -5.00 22.51 21.82
N SER A 192 -6.34 22.44 21.85
CA SER A 192 -7.18 22.76 23.01
C SER A 192 -6.81 24.11 23.66
N ALA A 193 -6.43 24.10 24.94
CA ALA A 193 -6.06 25.31 25.70
C ALA A 193 -4.88 26.09 25.10
N LYS A 194 -4.01 25.43 24.33
CA LYS A 194 -2.81 26.05 23.73
C LYS A 194 -3.06 26.64 22.33
N SER A 195 -4.30 26.58 21.83
CA SER A 195 -4.67 27.08 20.50
C SER A 195 -4.15 28.50 20.21
N ASN A 196 -4.34 29.44 21.14
CA ASN A 196 -3.93 30.84 20.94
C ASN A 196 -2.41 31.02 20.92
N GLU A 197 -1.68 30.24 21.73
CA GLU A 197 -0.22 30.24 21.76
C GLU A 197 0.33 29.69 20.43
N ILE A 198 -0.26 28.60 19.93
CA ILE A 198 0.10 28.01 18.63
C ILE A 198 -0.20 28.96 17.48
N GLU A 199 -1.37 29.61 17.47
CA GLU A 199 -1.70 30.56 16.41
C GLU A 199 -0.73 31.74 16.39
N SER A 200 -0.37 32.27 17.55
CA SER A 200 0.58 33.38 17.67
C SER A 200 1.98 32.98 17.19
N TYR A 201 2.44 31.78 17.57
CA TYR A 201 3.70 31.23 17.10
C TYR A 201 3.71 31.04 15.58
N ALA A 202 2.64 30.46 15.01
CA ALA A 202 2.54 30.26 13.57
C ALA A 202 2.56 31.59 12.81
N LYS A 203 1.84 32.61 13.30
CA LYS A 203 1.88 33.97 12.71
C LYS A 203 3.27 34.59 12.78
N LYS A 204 3.91 34.56 13.96
CA LYS A 204 5.24 35.15 14.17
C LYS A 204 6.30 34.56 13.23
N ASN A 205 6.18 33.27 12.93
CA ASN A 205 7.14 32.53 12.09
C ASN A 205 6.64 32.34 10.64
N ASN A 206 5.54 33.00 10.24
CA ASN A 206 4.93 32.88 8.90
C ASN A 206 4.63 31.44 8.47
N LEU A 207 4.18 30.60 9.41
CA LEU A 207 3.90 29.17 9.17
C LEU A 207 2.48 28.95 8.64
N GLY A 208 2.38 28.11 7.61
CA GLY A 208 1.12 27.61 7.08
C GLY A 208 0.56 26.42 7.86
N PHE A 209 -0.74 26.17 7.68
CA PHE A 209 -1.45 25.00 8.24
C PHE A 209 -1.76 23.94 7.18
N LYS A 210 -1.10 24.00 6.02
CA LYS A 210 -1.31 23.09 4.87
C LYS A 210 -0.03 22.38 4.43
N SER A 211 1.11 23.05 4.56
CA SER A 211 2.44 22.52 4.27
C SER A 211 2.86 21.54 5.36
N LYS A 212 3.40 20.39 4.96
CA LYS A 212 3.88 19.36 5.88
C LYS A 212 5.01 19.90 6.76
N GLU A 213 5.92 20.67 6.17
CA GLU A 213 7.11 21.22 6.82
C GLU A 213 6.75 22.22 7.92
N ASP A 214 5.76 23.10 7.68
CA ASP A 214 5.28 24.05 8.68
C ASP A 214 4.49 23.35 9.79
N LEU A 215 3.71 22.34 9.44
CA LEU A 215 3.00 21.50 10.42
C LEU A 215 3.98 20.78 11.35
N ILE A 216 5.12 20.28 10.85
CA ILE A 216 6.18 19.72 11.70
C ILE A 216 6.67 20.77 12.72
N GLN A 217 6.89 22.01 12.30
CA GLN A 217 7.33 23.08 13.20
C GLN A 217 6.27 23.43 14.25
N ILE A 218 5.01 23.49 13.83
CA ILE A 218 3.86 23.73 14.72
C ILE A 218 3.75 22.61 15.77
N PHE A 219 3.81 21.35 15.34
CA PHE A 219 3.71 20.20 16.23
C PHE A 219 4.90 20.14 17.19
N ARG A 220 6.10 20.44 16.70
CA ARG A 220 7.30 20.53 17.54
C ARG A 220 7.15 21.60 18.62
N TYR A 221 6.69 22.79 18.24
CA TYR A 221 6.46 23.86 19.20
C TYR A 221 5.40 23.46 20.23
N TYR A 222 4.27 22.91 19.80
CA TYR A 222 3.23 22.43 20.73
C TYR A 222 3.77 21.41 21.74
N ASN A 223 4.54 20.42 21.28
CA ASN A 223 5.14 19.42 22.17
C ASN A 223 6.23 19.99 23.11
N SER A 224 6.75 21.20 22.83
CA SER A 224 7.68 21.91 23.71
C SER A 224 6.99 22.75 24.79
N LEU A 225 5.69 23.01 24.62
CA LEU A 225 4.87 23.68 25.63
C LEU A 225 4.59 22.66 26.75
N LYS A 226 4.96 23.04 27.98
CA LYS A 226 4.60 22.27 29.17
C LYS A 226 3.10 22.37 29.47
#